data_AF-A0A939ZYP8-F1
#
_entry.id   AF-A0A939ZYP8-F1
#
_cell.length_a   1.000
_cell.length_b   1.000
_cell.length_c   1.000
_cell.angle_alpha   90.00
_cell.angle_beta   90.00
_cell.angle_gamma   90.00
#
_symmetry.space_group_name_H-M   'P 1'
#
loop_
_entity.id
_entity.type
_entity.pdbx_description
1 polymer ?
#
loop_
_entity_poly.entity_id
_entity_poly.type
_entity_poly.pdbx_seq_one_letter_code
_entity_poly.pdbx_strand_id
1 'polypeptide(L)'
;MEDEKVAASNPESIAEAKEKDDKDVLGAEENVEEPVQTDAQPEESAALPSTKKEKVVAGIKKYAKRYFIDAFTGMAQGLFCTLIAGTILGQIASWCGDNFFAYLLKTIANIAKILMGAGIGVGIAHKLGAKPLVIFTAAVTGLIGAWAMQITDGAFTSDYFAVIFTKGLPGNPIGAYIVALLTVEIAGLYAGKTKLDIVLIPLGMMLLCLAGVYIAWPFIKLIDLIAKVLVLAIEAGEAVKIIVGIFVAVVMGVLLTMPTSSAAIWVSIATSSVALAHPDVFAIAGGAAVAGCAAHMVGFAVASFRENKWSGLVSQGIGTSMLQIPNIMKRPIIMVPEIIASAVAGLVAVLLGLRCNASGGGMGTSGLVGVFGTIDASMAAGLETWKLVLGIILCLFIIPAGVSLGFSELFRKFNLIKFGDQKLD
;
A
#
# COMPACT_ATOMS: atom_id res chain seq x y z
N MET A 1 28.76 59.10 19.16
CA MET A 1 30.16 59.10 18.68
C MET A 1 30.31 57.80 17.92
N GLU A 2 29.89 57.81 16.66
CA GLU A 2 30.71 58.07 15.44
C GLU A 2 31.00 56.69 14.82
N ASP A 3 30.82 56.35 13.55
CA ASP A 3 30.45 57.03 12.30
C ASP A 3 30.00 55.94 11.29
N GLU A 4 28.90 56.12 10.54
CA GLU A 4 28.81 56.59 9.13
C GLU A 4 29.06 55.45 8.08
N LYS A 5 28.04 54.80 7.49
CA LYS A 5 27.10 55.11 6.38
C LYS A 5 27.63 54.92 4.93
N VAL A 6 26.82 54.16 4.15
CA VAL A 6 26.46 54.35 2.70
C VAL A 6 27.48 53.78 1.68
N ALA A 7 27.19 53.19 0.51
CA ALA A 7 26.00 52.94 -0.33
C ALA A 7 26.26 51.77 -1.31
N ALA A 8 25.17 51.25 -1.89
CA ALA A 8 25.13 50.39 -3.07
C ALA A 8 25.08 51.17 -4.41
N SER A 9 25.54 50.58 -5.53
CA SER A 9 24.91 50.65 -6.88
C SER A 9 25.76 50.00 -8.01
N ASN A 10 25.32 48.82 -8.47
CA ASN A 10 24.94 48.41 -9.86
C ASN A 10 25.87 48.67 -11.11
N PRO A 11 25.55 48.20 -12.35
CA PRO A 11 26.17 47.04 -13.02
C PRO A 11 26.70 47.32 -14.47
N GLU A 12 27.11 46.25 -15.18
CA GLU A 12 27.26 46.09 -16.64
C GLU A 12 28.40 46.83 -17.42
N SER A 13 29.36 46.04 -17.92
CA SER A 13 30.00 46.07 -19.25
C SER A 13 31.28 45.20 -19.16
N ILE A 14 31.55 44.30 -20.09
CA ILE A 14 32.45 44.55 -21.22
C ILE A 14 32.36 43.36 -22.17
N ALA A 15 32.21 43.69 -23.46
CA ALA A 15 32.28 42.82 -24.61
C ALA A 15 33.73 42.55 -25.04
N GLU A 16 33.92 41.37 -25.65
CA GLU A 16 34.73 41.09 -26.84
C GLU A 16 36.26 41.40 -26.92
N ALA A 17 36.94 40.40 -27.53
CA ALA A 17 38.22 40.47 -28.27
C ALA A 17 39.52 40.51 -27.44
N LYS A 18 40.59 39.75 -27.74
CA LYS A 18 40.96 38.91 -28.91
C LYS A 18 42.24 38.11 -28.57
N GLU A 19 42.36 36.92 -29.18
CA GLU A 19 43.53 36.30 -29.88
C GLU A 19 44.97 36.76 -29.53
N LYS A 20 46.04 35.93 -29.46
CA LYS A 20 46.42 34.79 -30.33
C LYS A 20 47.76 34.15 -29.87
N ASP A 21 48.16 33.09 -30.60
CA ASP A 21 49.44 32.35 -30.68
C ASP A 21 49.48 31.04 -29.86
N ASP A 22 49.18 29.83 -30.38
CA ASP A 22 49.37 29.13 -31.68
C ASP A 22 50.70 28.31 -31.77
N LYS A 23 50.51 27.01 -32.07
CA LYS A 23 51.44 25.99 -32.66
C LYS A 23 52.51 25.32 -31.80
N ASP A 24 52.34 24.02 -31.53
CA ASP A 24 52.80 22.87 -32.35
C ASP A 24 52.45 21.55 -31.61
N VAL A 25 52.22 20.34 -32.14
CA VAL A 25 51.68 19.76 -33.38
C VAL A 25 51.86 18.22 -33.22
N LEU A 26 50.83 17.43 -33.56
CA LEU A 26 50.81 16.00 -33.96
C LEU A 26 50.98 14.85 -32.94
N GLY A 27 50.01 13.93 -32.94
CA GLY A 27 50.27 12.50 -32.67
C GLY A 27 49.08 11.63 -32.24
N ALA A 28 48.36 11.06 -33.21
CA ALA A 28 47.67 9.76 -33.19
C ALA A 28 46.44 9.54 -32.27
N GLU A 29 45.24 9.72 -32.83
CA GLU A 29 44.08 8.89 -32.50
C GLU A 29 43.97 7.80 -33.58
N GLU A 30 44.22 6.54 -33.19
CA GLU A 30 43.94 5.36 -34.01
C GLU A 30 42.57 4.78 -33.64
N ASN A 31 41.75 4.60 -34.67
CA ASN A 31 40.47 3.90 -34.67
C ASN A 31 40.62 2.46 -34.14
N VAL A 32 39.74 2.06 -33.24
CA VAL A 32 39.28 0.67 -33.19
C VAL A 32 37.76 0.67 -33.29
N GLU A 33 37.31 0.12 -34.41
CA GLU A 33 35.94 -0.07 -34.84
C GLU A 33 35.12 -0.84 -33.79
N GLU A 34 34.06 -0.21 -33.27
CA GLU A 34 32.91 -0.94 -32.73
C GLU A 34 31.99 -1.32 -33.90
N PRO A 35 31.46 -2.55 -33.95
CA PRO A 35 30.76 -3.01 -35.14
C PRO A 35 29.44 -2.25 -35.33
N VAL A 36 29.30 -1.69 -36.52
CA VAL A 36 28.03 -1.24 -37.11
C VAL A 36 27.03 -2.39 -37.07
N GLN A 37 26.13 -2.38 -36.07
CA GLN A 37 24.89 -3.13 -36.17
C GLN A 37 24.02 -2.40 -37.20
N THR A 38 24.03 -2.97 -38.39
CA THR A 38 23.16 -2.62 -39.50
C THR A 38 21.72 -2.70 -39.01
N ASP A 39 20.96 -1.62 -39.19
CA ASP A 39 19.50 -1.58 -39.07
C ASP A 39 18.89 -2.57 -40.07
N ALA A 40 18.85 -3.84 -39.68
CA ALA A 40 17.93 -4.81 -40.24
C ALA A 40 16.62 -4.64 -39.47
N GLN A 41 15.70 -3.89 -40.08
CA GLN A 41 14.29 -3.92 -39.75
C GLN A 41 13.89 -5.38 -39.46
N PRO A 42 13.21 -5.70 -38.35
CA PRO A 42 12.54 -6.98 -38.28
C PRO A 42 11.53 -6.94 -39.42
N GLU A 43 11.75 -7.78 -40.44
CA GLU A 43 10.76 -8.04 -41.47
C GLU A 43 9.42 -8.21 -40.75
N GLU A 44 8.50 -7.34 -41.12
CA GLU A 44 7.11 -7.37 -40.73
C GLU A 44 6.55 -8.69 -41.28
N SER A 45 6.78 -9.77 -40.54
CA SER A 45 6.12 -11.06 -40.73
C SER A 45 4.65 -10.74 -40.56
N ALA A 46 3.96 -10.63 -41.69
CA ALA A 46 2.58 -10.20 -41.82
C ALA A 46 1.72 -10.89 -40.75
N ALA A 47 1.44 -10.15 -39.68
CA ALA A 47 0.57 -10.63 -38.62
C ALA A 47 -0.83 -10.71 -39.21
N LEU A 48 -1.30 -11.96 -39.39
CA LEU A 48 -2.65 -12.31 -39.78
C LEU A 48 -3.68 -11.43 -39.06
N PRO A 49 -4.78 -11.03 -39.73
CA PRO A 49 -5.71 -10.04 -39.22
C PRO A 49 -6.32 -10.53 -37.89
N SER A 50 -5.89 -9.92 -36.78
CA SER A 50 -6.43 -10.23 -35.46
C SER A 50 -7.94 -10.02 -35.47
N THR A 51 -8.66 -11.08 -35.15
CA THR A 51 -10.12 -11.07 -35.18
C THR A 51 -10.66 -9.99 -34.22
N LYS A 52 -11.83 -9.42 -34.53
CA LYS A 52 -12.46 -8.37 -33.69
C LYS A 52 -12.52 -8.76 -32.20
N LYS A 53 -12.60 -10.06 -31.92
CA LYS A 53 -12.57 -10.68 -30.57
C LYS A 53 -11.20 -10.51 -29.88
N GLU A 54 -10.09 -10.69 -30.58
CA GLU A 54 -8.73 -10.53 -30.01
C GLU A 54 -8.41 -9.08 -29.67
N LYS A 55 -8.86 -8.11 -30.49
CA LYS A 55 -8.73 -6.67 -30.17
C LYS A 55 -9.53 -6.26 -28.93
N VAL A 56 -10.73 -6.81 -28.76
CA VAL A 56 -11.56 -6.59 -27.57
C VAL A 56 -10.90 -7.22 -26.33
N VAL A 57 -10.41 -8.45 -26.42
CA VAL A 57 -9.71 -9.13 -25.31
C VAL A 57 -8.43 -8.39 -24.93
N ALA A 58 -7.66 -7.92 -25.93
CA ALA A 58 -6.46 -7.11 -25.68
C ALA A 58 -6.78 -5.77 -25.01
N GLY A 59 -7.87 -5.12 -25.42
CA GLY A 59 -8.39 -3.90 -24.80
C GLY A 59 -8.76 -4.12 -23.33
N ILE A 60 -9.56 -5.16 -23.05
CA ILE A 60 -9.95 -5.52 -21.67
C ILE A 60 -8.72 -5.82 -20.82
N LYS A 61 -7.76 -6.60 -21.33
CA LYS A 61 -6.52 -6.92 -20.60
C LYS A 61 -5.70 -5.67 -20.28
N LYS A 62 -5.65 -4.69 -21.20
CA LYS A 62 -4.96 -3.41 -21.00
C LYS A 62 -5.61 -2.58 -19.89
N TYR A 63 -6.93 -2.40 -19.91
CA TYR A 63 -7.64 -1.65 -18.86
C TYR A 63 -7.59 -2.37 -17.51
N ALA A 64 -7.73 -3.71 -17.51
CA ALA A 64 -7.63 -4.50 -16.29
C ALA A 64 -6.24 -4.38 -15.66
N LYS A 65 -5.17 -4.47 -16.46
CA LYS A 65 -3.80 -4.24 -15.96
C LYS A 65 -3.65 -2.83 -15.41
N ARG A 66 -4.09 -1.81 -16.15
CA ARG A 66 -3.91 -0.40 -15.77
C ARG A 66 -4.62 -0.07 -14.44
N TYR A 67 -5.88 -0.48 -14.28
CA TYR A 67 -6.66 -0.16 -13.08
C TYR A 67 -6.43 -1.15 -11.94
N PHE A 68 -6.43 -2.46 -12.19
CA PHE A 68 -6.35 -3.44 -11.10
C PHE A 68 -4.92 -3.79 -10.68
N ILE A 69 -3.92 -3.61 -11.56
CA ILE A 69 -2.53 -3.95 -11.24
C ILE A 69 -1.73 -2.68 -11.03
N ASP A 70 -1.61 -1.81 -12.03
CA ASP A 70 -0.70 -0.66 -11.98
C ASP A 70 -1.16 0.36 -10.93
N ALA A 71 -2.44 0.75 -10.93
CA ALA A 71 -2.97 1.71 -9.95
C ALA A 71 -2.98 1.16 -8.51
N PHE A 72 -3.39 -0.10 -8.29
CA PHE A 72 -3.31 -0.72 -6.95
C PHE A 72 -1.86 -0.85 -6.45
N THR A 73 -0.92 -1.16 -7.34
CA THR A 73 0.51 -1.18 -7.01
C THR A 73 0.97 0.23 -6.59
N GLY A 74 0.53 1.27 -7.30
CA GLY A 74 0.83 2.66 -6.97
C GLY A 74 0.28 3.06 -5.60
N MET A 75 -0.97 2.71 -5.31
CA MET A 75 -1.58 2.91 -4.00
C MET A 75 -0.81 2.17 -2.89
N ALA A 76 -0.42 0.92 -3.11
CA ALA A 76 0.32 0.14 -2.13
C ALA A 76 1.68 0.76 -1.80
N GLN A 77 2.41 1.25 -2.81
CA GLN A 77 3.67 1.99 -2.61
C GLN A 77 3.43 3.30 -1.84
N GLY A 78 2.39 4.04 -2.20
CA GLY A 78 1.98 5.25 -1.49
C GLY A 78 1.69 5.00 -0.01
N LEU A 79 0.89 3.97 0.29
CA LEU A 79 0.55 3.53 1.65
C LEU A 79 1.80 3.08 2.43
N PHE A 80 2.73 2.40 1.76
CA PHE A 80 3.98 1.93 2.37
C PHE A 80 4.86 3.08 2.85
N CYS A 81 5.12 4.06 1.98
CA CYS A 81 5.98 5.20 2.29
C CYS A 81 5.38 6.17 3.32
N THR A 82 4.06 6.13 3.54
CA THR A 82 3.34 7.08 4.38
C THR A 82 2.84 6.44 5.66
N LEU A 83 1.70 5.73 5.61
CA LEU A 83 1.05 5.13 6.75
C LEU A 83 1.94 4.08 7.42
N ILE A 84 2.48 3.14 6.65
CA ILE A 84 3.23 2.01 7.19
C ILE A 84 4.55 2.46 7.80
N ALA A 85 5.37 3.19 7.04
CA ALA A 85 6.61 3.77 7.57
C ALA A 85 6.33 4.68 8.79
N GLY A 86 5.27 5.50 8.73
CA GLY A 86 4.84 6.33 9.86
C GLY A 86 4.42 5.51 11.08
N THR A 87 3.76 4.36 10.93
CA THR A 87 3.44 3.48 12.06
C THR A 87 4.66 2.83 12.68
N ILE A 88 5.62 2.37 11.88
CA ILE A 88 6.87 1.79 12.38
C ILE A 88 7.65 2.85 13.16
N LEU A 89 7.77 4.07 12.60
CA LEU A 89 8.47 5.15 13.28
C LEU A 89 7.76 5.58 14.57
N GLY A 90 6.43 5.63 14.57
CA GLY A 90 5.63 5.90 15.76
C GLY A 90 5.83 4.84 16.85
N GLN A 91 6.04 3.59 16.46
CA GLN A 91 6.35 2.51 17.40
C GLN A 91 7.72 2.69 18.03
N ILE A 92 8.74 2.94 17.22
CA ILE A 92 10.10 3.22 17.70
C ILE A 92 10.08 4.39 18.67
N ALA A 93 9.31 5.45 18.35
CA ALA A 93 9.13 6.60 19.24
C ALA A 93 8.58 6.19 20.61
N SER A 94 7.61 5.28 20.67
CA SER A 94 7.02 4.80 21.94
C SER A 94 8.03 4.06 22.82
N TRP A 95 9.03 3.40 22.22
CA TRP A 95 10.09 2.70 22.97
C TRP A 95 11.20 3.63 23.46
N CYS A 96 11.29 4.85 22.93
CA CYS A 96 12.27 5.85 23.36
C CYS A 96 11.88 6.63 24.65
N GLY A 97 10.75 6.27 25.27
CA GLY A 97 10.22 6.92 26.48
C GLY A 97 9.67 8.33 26.25
N ASP A 98 9.50 9.12 27.30
CA ASP A 98 8.86 10.45 27.24
C ASP A 98 9.88 11.60 27.10
N ASN A 99 10.81 11.47 26.17
CA ASN A 99 11.85 12.48 25.92
C ASN A 99 11.54 13.34 24.69
N PHE A 100 12.22 14.49 24.55
CA PHE A 100 12.09 15.35 23.37
C PHE A 100 12.33 14.60 22.05
N PHE A 101 13.28 13.67 22.03
CA PHE A 101 13.56 12.81 20.88
C PHE A 101 12.36 11.95 20.48
N ALA A 102 11.71 11.31 21.45
CA ALA A 102 10.51 10.50 21.21
C ALA A 102 9.34 11.36 20.71
N TYR A 103 9.16 12.56 21.28
CA TYR A 103 8.17 13.52 20.80
C TYR A 103 8.40 13.92 19.34
N LEU A 104 9.65 14.21 18.97
CA LEU A 104 10.02 14.53 17.58
C LEU A 104 9.71 13.38 16.64
N LEU A 105 10.12 12.15 16.98
CA LEU A 105 9.84 10.95 16.17
C LEU A 105 8.33 10.71 16.01
N LYS A 106 7.55 10.86 17.09
CA LYS A 106 6.09 10.72 17.06
C LYS A 106 5.44 11.77 16.16
N THR A 107 5.95 12.99 16.14
CA THR A 107 5.47 14.06 15.27
C THR A 107 5.73 13.73 13.80
N ILE A 108 6.95 13.31 13.45
CA ILE A 108 7.30 12.88 12.08
C ILE A 108 6.42 11.70 11.64
N ALA A 109 6.25 10.72 12.54
CA ALA A 109 5.38 9.57 12.32
C ALA A 109 3.94 9.97 12.02
N ASN A 110 3.36 10.88 12.80
CA ASN A 110 1.99 11.34 12.60
C ASN A 110 1.84 12.11 11.28
N ILE A 111 2.79 12.98 10.93
CA ILE A 111 2.79 13.68 9.64
C ILE A 111 2.78 12.67 8.48
N ALA A 112 3.63 11.64 8.55
CA ALA A 112 3.68 10.61 7.52
C ALA A 112 2.34 9.87 7.36
N LYS A 113 1.65 9.53 8.46
CA LYS A 113 0.33 8.87 8.42
C LYS A 113 -0.76 9.75 7.80
N ILE A 114 -0.74 11.05 8.08
CA ILE A 114 -1.73 12.00 7.54
C ILE A 114 -1.54 12.20 6.04
N LEU A 115 -0.29 12.20 5.58
CA LEU A 115 0.05 12.29 4.17
C LEU A 115 -0.28 11.02 3.37
N MET A 116 -0.91 10.01 3.97
CA MET A 116 -1.28 8.78 3.29
C MET A 116 -2.07 9.02 2.00
N GLY A 117 -3.10 9.86 2.04
CA GLY A 117 -3.87 10.18 0.84
C GLY A 117 -3.01 10.80 -0.27
N ALA A 118 -2.07 11.67 0.11
CA ALA A 118 -1.12 12.27 -0.82
C ALA A 118 -0.16 11.23 -1.42
N GLY A 119 0.39 10.35 -0.59
CA GLY A 119 1.26 9.25 -1.04
C GLY A 119 0.54 8.32 -2.01
N ILE A 120 -0.72 7.96 -1.73
CA ILE A 120 -1.56 7.14 -2.63
C ILE A 120 -1.74 7.85 -3.98
N GLY A 121 -2.08 9.15 -3.97
CA GLY A 121 -2.27 9.91 -5.20
C GLY A 121 -1.01 9.98 -6.06
N VAL A 122 0.14 10.30 -5.44
CA VAL A 122 1.45 10.31 -6.12
C VAL A 122 1.80 8.93 -6.67
N GLY A 123 1.61 7.88 -5.88
CA GLY A 123 1.92 6.51 -6.27
C GLY A 123 1.09 6.03 -7.46
N ILE A 124 -0.22 6.31 -7.47
CA ILE A 124 -1.10 6.01 -8.61
C ILE A 124 -0.64 6.79 -9.85
N ALA A 125 -0.43 8.10 -9.74
CA ALA A 125 -0.02 8.93 -10.87
C ALA A 125 1.33 8.47 -11.46
N HIS A 126 2.28 8.14 -10.60
CA HIS A 126 3.58 7.61 -11.01
C HIS A 126 3.43 6.27 -11.75
N LYS A 127 2.68 5.31 -11.20
CA LYS A 127 2.48 3.99 -11.84
C LYS A 127 1.67 4.04 -13.13
N LEU A 128 0.79 5.02 -13.29
CA LEU A 128 0.05 5.23 -14.54
C LEU A 128 0.86 5.94 -15.63
N GLY A 129 2.10 6.36 -15.33
CA GLY A 129 2.98 7.06 -16.27
C GLY A 129 2.58 8.51 -16.51
N ALA A 130 1.98 9.17 -15.51
CA ALA A 130 1.55 10.56 -15.63
C ALA A 130 2.73 11.54 -15.69
N LYS A 131 2.51 12.72 -16.28
CA LYS A 131 3.53 13.78 -16.36
C LYS A 131 3.81 14.40 -14.98
N PRO A 132 4.98 15.00 -14.73
CA PRO A 132 5.36 15.49 -13.39
C PRO A 132 4.32 16.41 -12.73
N LEU A 133 3.73 17.35 -13.46
CA LEU A 133 2.68 18.25 -12.94
C LEU A 133 1.43 17.50 -12.46
N VAL A 134 1.03 16.43 -13.18
CA VAL A 134 -0.09 15.58 -12.78
C VAL A 134 0.27 14.80 -11.51
N ILE A 135 1.51 14.31 -11.40
CA ILE A 135 2.00 13.59 -10.20
C ILE A 135 1.97 14.48 -8.97
N PHE A 136 2.51 15.70 -9.06
CA PHE A 136 2.52 16.63 -7.92
C PHE A 136 1.12 17.05 -7.50
N THR A 137 0.25 17.30 -8.48
CA THR A 137 -1.15 17.66 -8.21
C THR A 137 -1.93 16.46 -7.65
N ALA A 138 -1.61 15.24 -8.06
CA ALA A 138 -2.25 14.03 -7.57
C ALA A 138 -2.10 13.87 -6.05
N ALA A 139 -0.99 14.37 -5.46
CA ALA A 139 -0.82 14.44 -4.00
C ALA A 139 -1.98 15.18 -3.32
N VAL A 140 -2.38 16.33 -3.87
CA VAL A 140 -3.49 17.12 -3.33
C VAL A 140 -4.81 16.38 -3.52
N THR A 141 -5.06 15.85 -4.71
CA THR A 141 -6.33 15.15 -5.00
C THR A 141 -6.50 13.86 -4.20
N GLY A 142 -5.42 13.13 -3.97
CA GLY A 142 -5.45 11.92 -3.14
C GLY A 142 -5.68 12.23 -1.67
N LEU A 143 -5.10 13.33 -1.15
CA LEU A 143 -5.39 13.79 0.21
C LEU A 143 -6.85 14.22 0.37
N ILE A 144 -7.39 14.98 -0.59
CA ILE A 144 -8.82 15.35 -0.60
C ILE A 144 -9.69 14.09 -0.64
N GLY A 145 -9.36 13.12 -1.51
CA GLY A 145 -10.08 11.86 -1.59
C GLY A 145 -10.06 11.05 -0.30
N ALA A 146 -8.95 11.07 0.44
CA ALA A 146 -8.84 10.37 1.72
C ALA A 146 -9.80 10.93 2.79
N TRP A 147 -10.15 12.20 2.69
CA TRP A 147 -11.05 12.91 3.61
C TRP A 147 -12.37 13.32 2.96
N ALA A 148 -12.73 12.68 1.84
CA ALA A 148 -13.88 13.04 1.01
C ALA A 148 -15.19 13.19 1.82
N MET A 149 -15.49 12.23 2.70
CA MET A 149 -16.70 12.26 3.53
C MET A 149 -16.70 13.40 4.55
N GLN A 150 -15.58 13.61 5.24
CA GLN A 150 -15.45 14.67 6.24
C GLN A 150 -15.56 16.06 5.59
N ILE A 151 -15.12 16.17 4.34
CA ILE A 151 -15.26 17.39 3.55
C ILE A 151 -16.72 17.60 3.11
N THR A 152 -17.42 16.56 2.60
CA THR A 152 -18.82 16.69 2.16
C THR A 152 -19.79 16.96 3.29
N ASP A 153 -19.53 16.38 4.47
CA ASP A 153 -20.41 16.51 5.63
C ASP A 153 -20.13 17.82 6.41
N GLY A 154 -19.21 18.67 5.92
CA GLY A 154 -18.81 19.92 6.57
C GLY A 154 -18.06 19.72 7.90
N ALA A 155 -17.65 18.49 8.20
CA ALA A 155 -17.00 18.09 9.44
C ALA A 155 -15.49 18.38 9.47
N PHE A 156 -14.89 18.80 8.35
CA PHE A 156 -13.48 19.14 8.26
C PHE A 156 -13.21 20.54 8.81
N THR A 157 -13.28 20.67 10.14
CA THR A 157 -13.04 21.93 10.88
C THR A 157 -11.57 22.06 11.34
N SER A 158 -11.19 23.24 11.83
CA SER A 158 -9.87 23.47 12.43
C SER A 158 -9.57 22.53 13.60
N ASP A 159 -10.58 22.25 14.42
CA ASP A 159 -10.45 21.37 15.59
C ASP A 159 -10.26 19.92 15.14
N TYR A 160 -10.98 19.51 14.09
CA TYR A 160 -10.81 18.18 13.52
C TYR A 160 -9.40 18.01 12.93
N PHE A 161 -8.87 19.02 12.24
CA PHE A 161 -7.50 19.00 11.73
C PHE A 161 -6.45 18.87 12.85
N ALA A 162 -6.63 19.58 13.97
CA ALA A 162 -5.76 19.44 15.13
C ALA A 162 -5.78 18.02 15.72
N VAL A 163 -6.96 17.39 15.79
CA VAL A 163 -7.09 16.00 16.23
C VAL A 163 -6.40 15.03 15.26
N ILE A 164 -6.59 15.21 13.95
CA ILE A 164 -5.91 14.41 12.92
C ILE A 164 -4.40 14.53 13.08
N PHE A 165 -3.90 15.76 13.26
CA PHE A 165 -2.47 16.04 13.39
C PHE A 165 -1.84 15.43 14.65
N THR A 166 -2.50 15.62 15.79
CA THR A 166 -2.00 15.13 17.08
C THR A 166 -2.08 13.61 17.21
N LYS A 167 -3.10 12.98 16.63
CA LYS A 167 -3.31 11.52 16.71
C LYS A 167 -2.74 10.75 15.51
N GLY A 168 -2.33 11.43 14.44
CA GLY A 168 -1.83 10.79 13.22
C GLY A 168 -2.86 9.86 12.57
N LEU A 169 -4.14 10.28 12.57
CA LEU A 169 -5.23 9.46 12.06
C LEU A 169 -5.12 9.30 10.53
N PRO A 170 -5.11 8.07 10.00
CA PRO A 170 -5.16 7.87 8.55
C PRO A 170 -6.55 8.24 8.01
N GLY A 171 -6.57 8.80 6.80
CA GLY A 171 -7.82 8.95 6.02
C GLY A 171 -8.25 7.64 5.38
N ASN A 172 -9.24 7.68 4.49
CA ASN A 172 -9.77 6.51 3.77
C ASN A 172 -8.98 6.23 2.46
N PRO A 173 -8.21 5.13 2.37
CA PRO A 173 -7.46 4.78 1.16
C PRO A 173 -8.32 4.60 -0.11
N ILE A 174 -9.52 4.06 0.02
CA ILE A 174 -10.43 3.82 -1.13
C ILE A 174 -10.91 5.16 -1.70
N GLY A 175 -11.25 6.12 -0.84
CA GLY A 175 -11.58 7.48 -1.26
C GLY A 175 -10.40 8.14 -1.98
N ALA A 176 -9.19 8.03 -1.43
CA ALA A 176 -7.97 8.54 -2.06
C ALA A 176 -7.74 7.91 -3.44
N TYR A 177 -7.94 6.59 -3.56
CA TYR A 177 -7.77 5.86 -4.80
C TYR A 177 -8.74 6.33 -5.90
N ILE A 178 -10.03 6.42 -5.60
CA ILE A 178 -11.06 6.78 -6.59
C ILE A 178 -10.86 8.21 -7.10
N VAL A 179 -10.67 9.16 -6.18
CA VAL A 179 -10.50 10.57 -6.54
C VAL A 179 -9.21 10.77 -7.32
N ALA A 180 -8.08 10.23 -6.84
CA ALA A 180 -6.80 10.38 -7.53
C ALA A 180 -6.80 9.69 -8.90
N LEU A 181 -7.39 8.50 -9.02
CA LEU A 181 -7.47 7.80 -10.30
C LEU A 181 -8.25 8.61 -11.34
N LEU A 182 -9.41 9.15 -10.94
CA LEU A 182 -10.26 9.95 -11.81
C LEU A 182 -9.56 11.24 -12.26
N THR A 183 -8.96 11.98 -11.32
CA THR A 183 -8.30 13.25 -11.64
C THR A 183 -7.06 13.03 -12.50
N VAL A 184 -6.26 12.00 -12.22
CA VAL A 184 -5.05 11.65 -12.99
C VAL A 184 -5.39 11.23 -14.41
N GLU A 185 -6.42 10.41 -14.62
CA GLU A 185 -6.79 9.98 -15.98
C GLU A 185 -7.31 11.13 -16.82
N ILE A 186 -8.20 11.96 -16.26
CA ILE A 186 -8.74 13.11 -16.99
C ILE A 186 -7.64 14.14 -17.27
N ALA A 187 -6.77 14.42 -16.29
CA ALA A 187 -5.63 15.31 -16.48
C ALA A 187 -4.63 14.75 -17.50
N GLY A 188 -4.42 13.43 -17.51
CA GLY A 188 -3.56 12.75 -18.49
C GLY A 188 -3.99 12.98 -19.94
N LEU A 189 -5.28 13.20 -20.21
CA LEU A 189 -5.79 13.44 -21.57
C LEU A 189 -5.36 14.79 -22.16
N TYR A 190 -5.17 15.81 -21.32
CA TYR A 190 -4.77 17.15 -21.78
C TYR A 190 -3.36 17.54 -21.33
N ALA A 191 -2.71 16.77 -20.46
CA ALA A 191 -1.36 17.03 -20.01
C ALA A 191 -0.33 16.97 -21.16
N GLY A 192 0.51 18.00 -21.22
CA GLY A 192 1.52 18.34 -22.22
C GLY A 192 0.97 18.67 -23.60
N LYS A 193 -0.26 19.17 -23.70
CA LYS A 193 -0.81 19.71 -24.95
C LYS A 193 -0.67 21.22 -25.04
N THR A 194 -0.55 21.94 -23.92
CA THR A 194 -0.50 23.41 -23.93
C THR A 194 0.61 23.96 -23.03
N LYS A 195 1.06 25.19 -23.30
CA LYS A 195 1.98 25.91 -22.38
C LYS A 195 1.27 26.36 -21.10
N LEU A 196 -0.06 26.39 -21.10
CA LEU A 196 -0.89 26.75 -19.95
C LEU A 196 -1.07 25.60 -18.95
N ASP A 197 -0.49 24.43 -19.22
CA ASP A 197 -0.59 23.24 -18.38
C ASP A 197 -0.13 23.46 -16.93
N ILE A 198 0.78 24.42 -16.70
CA ILE A 198 1.24 24.80 -15.36
C ILE A 198 0.11 25.33 -14.47
N VAL A 199 -0.92 25.96 -15.06
CA VAL A 199 -2.10 26.45 -14.34
C VAL A 199 -3.28 25.50 -14.54
N LEU A 200 -3.47 25.01 -15.77
CA LEU A 200 -4.63 24.22 -16.15
C LEU A 200 -4.65 22.85 -15.47
N ILE A 201 -3.50 22.18 -15.29
CA ILE A 201 -3.46 20.86 -14.64
C ILE A 201 -3.80 20.99 -13.14
N PRO A 202 -3.14 21.86 -12.34
CA PRO A 202 -3.48 21.99 -10.92
C PRO A 202 -4.93 22.39 -10.69
N LEU A 203 -5.40 23.47 -11.35
CA LEU A 203 -6.77 23.96 -11.16
C LEU A 203 -7.81 22.98 -11.71
N GLY A 204 -7.55 22.38 -12.88
CA GLY A 204 -8.44 21.41 -13.49
C GLY A 204 -8.64 20.19 -12.61
N MET A 205 -7.55 19.62 -12.07
CA MET A 205 -7.64 18.49 -11.14
C MET A 205 -8.35 18.86 -9.83
N MET A 206 -8.12 20.05 -9.28
CA MET A 206 -8.84 20.52 -8.09
C MET A 206 -10.34 20.67 -8.32
N LEU A 207 -10.75 21.20 -9.48
CA LEU A 207 -12.17 21.27 -9.87
C LEU A 207 -12.76 19.87 -10.06
N LEU A 208 -12.00 18.94 -10.65
CA LEU A 208 -12.42 17.55 -10.82
C LEU A 208 -12.58 16.82 -9.48
N CYS A 209 -11.87 17.22 -8.41
CA CYS A 209 -12.10 16.66 -7.07
C CYS A 209 -13.54 16.87 -6.60
N LEU A 210 -14.20 17.98 -6.98
CA LEU A 210 -15.59 18.22 -6.61
C LEU A 210 -16.48 17.07 -7.10
N ALA A 211 -16.32 16.66 -8.35
CA ALA A 211 -17.01 15.51 -8.91
C ALA A 211 -16.49 14.17 -8.34
N GLY A 212 -15.17 14.04 -8.19
CA GLY A 212 -14.51 12.82 -7.69
C GLY A 212 -14.99 12.43 -6.30
N VAL A 213 -15.19 13.40 -5.41
CA VAL A 213 -15.68 13.19 -4.04
C VAL A 213 -17.10 12.58 -4.04
N TYR A 214 -18.01 13.08 -4.89
CA TYR A 214 -19.35 12.48 -5.04
C TYR A 214 -19.29 11.09 -5.68
N ILE A 215 -18.34 10.83 -6.57
CA ILE A 215 -18.13 9.51 -7.18
C ILE A 215 -17.59 8.51 -6.16
N ALA A 216 -16.77 8.95 -5.21
CA ALA A 216 -16.25 8.11 -4.13
C ALA A 216 -17.32 7.76 -3.06
N TRP A 217 -18.32 8.63 -2.87
CA TRP A 217 -19.38 8.49 -1.87
C TRP A 217 -20.04 7.09 -1.80
N PRO A 218 -20.55 6.49 -2.91
CA PRO A 218 -21.17 5.16 -2.85
C PRO A 218 -20.20 4.06 -2.39
N PHE A 219 -18.92 4.16 -2.74
CA PHE A 219 -17.91 3.17 -2.33
C PHE A 219 -17.57 3.30 -0.85
N ILE A 220 -17.48 4.54 -0.33
CA ILE A 220 -17.25 4.76 1.09
C ILE A 220 -18.47 4.30 1.91
N LYS A 221 -19.70 4.53 1.42
CA LYS A 221 -20.91 4.00 2.04
C LYS A 221 -21.00 2.48 2.04
N LEU A 222 -20.48 1.82 0.99
CA LEU A 222 -20.37 0.36 0.96
C LEU A 222 -19.43 -0.15 2.07
N ILE A 223 -18.32 0.55 2.32
CA ILE A 223 -17.40 0.22 3.41
C ILE A 223 -18.06 0.43 4.78
N ASP A 224 -18.80 1.52 4.97
CA ASP A 224 -19.61 1.73 6.18
C ASP A 224 -20.64 0.60 6.36
N LEU A 225 -21.25 0.09 5.28
CA LEU A 225 -22.21 -1.00 5.35
C LEU A 225 -21.55 -2.33 5.76
N ILE A 226 -20.38 -2.64 5.20
CA ILE A 226 -19.58 -3.81 5.62
C ILE A 226 -19.21 -3.69 7.10
N ALA A 227 -18.80 -2.50 7.54
CA ALA A 227 -18.50 -2.20 8.92
C ALA A 227 -19.72 -2.43 9.84
N LYS A 228 -20.93 -1.99 9.44
CA LYS A 228 -22.16 -2.24 10.21
C LYS A 228 -22.48 -3.73 10.33
N VAL A 229 -22.29 -4.49 9.25
CA VAL A 229 -22.50 -5.94 9.27
C VAL A 229 -21.53 -6.61 10.25
N LEU A 230 -20.26 -6.19 10.28
CA LEU A 230 -19.27 -6.70 11.24
C LEU A 230 -19.68 -6.40 12.69
N VAL A 231 -20.13 -5.18 12.97
CA VAL A 231 -20.63 -4.80 14.31
C VAL A 231 -21.80 -5.67 14.72
N LEU A 232 -22.85 -5.74 13.89
CA LEU A 232 -24.03 -6.54 14.17
C LEU A 232 -23.66 -8.00 14.42
N ALA A 233 -22.76 -8.57 13.61
CA ALA A 233 -22.40 -9.97 13.73
C ALA A 233 -21.54 -10.27 14.97
N ILE A 234 -20.62 -9.38 15.36
CA ILE A 234 -19.78 -9.58 16.56
C ILE A 234 -20.57 -9.33 17.85
N GLU A 235 -21.50 -8.38 17.86
CA GLU A 235 -22.34 -8.08 19.03
C GLU A 235 -23.51 -9.06 19.19
N ALA A 236 -23.89 -9.80 18.15
CA ALA A 236 -24.99 -10.78 18.20
C ALA A 236 -24.75 -11.98 19.14
N GLY A 237 -23.50 -12.29 19.49
CA GLY A 237 -23.18 -13.32 20.48
C GLY A 237 -21.75 -13.88 20.37
N GLU A 238 -21.28 -14.54 21.43
CA GLU A 238 -19.91 -15.06 21.50
C GLU A 238 -19.61 -16.13 20.42
N ALA A 239 -20.56 -17.02 20.14
CA ALA A 239 -20.41 -18.01 19.08
C ALA A 239 -20.32 -17.36 17.69
N VAL A 240 -21.09 -16.30 17.45
CA VAL A 240 -21.08 -15.57 16.17
C VAL A 240 -19.78 -14.80 16.00
N LYS A 241 -19.27 -14.19 17.07
CA LYS A 241 -17.95 -13.54 17.09
C LYS A 241 -16.82 -14.47 16.63
N ILE A 242 -16.85 -15.74 17.04
CA ILE A 242 -15.86 -16.74 16.60
C ILE A 242 -16.00 -17.00 15.08
N ILE A 243 -17.21 -17.23 14.59
CA ILE A 243 -17.47 -17.49 13.17
C ILE A 243 -17.04 -16.29 12.31
N VAL A 244 -17.39 -15.08 12.72
CA VAL A 244 -17.00 -13.84 12.05
C VAL A 244 -15.50 -13.66 12.07
N GLY A 245 -14.82 -13.98 13.18
CA GLY A 245 -13.37 -13.94 13.27
C GLY A 245 -12.68 -14.87 12.28
N ILE A 246 -13.13 -16.12 12.18
CA ILE A 246 -12.63 -17.08 11.18
C ILE A 246 -12.85 -16.52 9.77
N PHE A 247 -14.05 -16.02 9.49
CA PHE A 247 -14.39 -15.45 8.18
C PHE A 247 -13.50 -14.25 7.83
N VAL A 248 -13.32 -13.31 8.76
CA VAL A 248 -12.45 -12.14 8.57
C VAL A 248 -11.01 -12.57 8.36
N ALA A 249 -10.49 -13.52 9.14
CA ALA A 249 -9.13 -14.04 8.97
C ALA A 249 -8.91 -14.65 7.57
N VAL A 250 -9.84 -15.48 7.11
CA VAL A 250 -9.78 -16.10 5.77
C VAL A 250 -9.86 -15.05 4.67
N VAL A 251 -10.86 -14.17 4.71
CA VAL A 251 -11.04 -13.15 3.68
C VAL A 251 -9.84 -12.21 3.61
N MET A 252 -9.34 -11.76 4.76
CA MET A 252 -8.18 -10.85 4.82
C MET A 252 -6.89 -11.53 4.37
N GLY A 253 -6.68 -12.80 4.72
CA GLY A 253 -5.56 -13.60 4.21
C GLY A 253 -5.58 -13.74 2.69
N VAL A 254 -6.74 -14.10 2.13
CA VAL A 254 -6.91 -14.23 0.67
C VAL A 254 -6.68 -12.90 -0.04
N LEU A 255 -7.24 -11.81 0.48
CA LEU A 255 -7.06 -10.45 -0.06
C LEU A 255 -5.60 -9.97 0.02
N LEU A 256 -4.82 -10.43 1.01
CA LEU A 256 -3.42 -10.07 1.14
C LEU A 256 -2.56 -10.71 0.06
N THR A 257 -2.92 -11.91 -0.40
CA THR A 257 -2.18 -12.63 -1.44
C THR A 257 -2.61 -12.25 -2.85
N MET A 258 -3.87 -11.83 -3.04
CA MET A 258 -4.38 -11.36 -4.33
C MET A 258 -3.76 -10.01 -4.73
N PRO A 259 -3.86 -9.56 -6.01
CA PRO A 259 -3.42 -8.24 -6.46
C PRO A 259 -4.36 -7.13 -5.94
N THR A 260 -4.68 -7.18 -4.66
CA THR A 260 -5.53 -6.26 -3.92
C THR A 260 -4.77 -5.81 -2.67
N SER A 261 -5.01 -4.58 -2.22
CA SER A 261 -4.38 -4.11 -0.99
C SER A 261 -5.27 -4.43 0.22
N SER A 262 -5.06 -5.60 0.84
CA SER A 262 -5.71 -5.97 2.11
C SER A 262 -5.55 -4.88 3.18
N ALA A 263 -4.36 -4.29 3.25
CA ALA A 263 -4.05 -3.17 4.13
C ALA A 263 -4.94 -1.95 3.88
N ALA A 264 -5.09 -1.54 2.61
CA ALA A 264 -5.95 -0.42 2.26
C ALA A 264 -7.43 -0.71 2.57
N ILE A 265 -7.89 -1.93 2.28
CA ILE A 265 -9.27 -2.37 2.59
C ILE A 265 -9.50 -2.35 4.09
N TRP A 266 -8.59 -2.94 4.88
CA TRP A 266 -8.69 -2.97 6.33
C TRP A 266 -8.68 -1.57 6.93
N VAL A 267 -7.73 -0.71 6.53
CA VAL A 267 -7.69 0.69 6.99
C VAL A 267 -9.01 1.37 6.67
N SER A 268 -9.53 1.23 5.44
CA SER A 268 -10.81 1.85 5.06
C SER A 268 -11.98 1.39 5.94
N ILE A 269 -12.03 0.10 6.28
CA ILE A 269 -13.06 -0.47 7.16
C ILE A 269 -12.86 0.01 8.60
N ALA A 270 -11.64 -0.06 9.13
CA ALA A 270 -11.29 0.27 10.51
C ALA A 270 -11.27 1.77 10.80
N THR A 271 -11.21 2.63 9.79
CA THR A 271 -11.36 4.10 9.91
C THR A 271 -12.75 4.59 9.47
N SER A 272 -13.68 3.68 9.19
CA SER A 272 -15.05 4.03 8.85
C SER A 272 -15.74 4.75 10.01
N SER A 273 -16.81 5.49 9.70
CA SER A 273 -17.60 6.19 10.73
C SER A 273 -18.15 5.23 11.79
N VAL A 274 -18.52 4.02 11.35
CA VAL A 274 -19.03 2.93 12.17
C VAL A 274 -17.91 2.34 13.05
N ALA A 275 -16.71 2.20 12.50
CA ALA A 275 -15.58 1.67 13.26
C ALA A 275 -15.11 2.60 14.38
N LEU A 276 -15.14 3.90 14.13
CA LEU A 276 -14.83 4.91 15.14
C LEU A 276 -15.85 4.91 16.30
N ALA A 277 -17.09 4.49 16.05
CA ALA A 277 -18.12 4.36 17.09
C ALA A 277 -18.03 3.04 17.89
N HIS A 278 -17.46 1.97 17.32
CA HIS A 278 -17.34 0.64 17.95
C HIS A 278 -15.88 0.16 18.00
N PRO A 279 -14.94 0.89 18.63
CA PRO A 279 -13.51 0.63 18.51
C PRO A 279 -13.10 -0.78 18.98
N ASP A 280 -13.78 -1.33 20.00
CA ASP A 280 -13.50 -2.66 20.53
C ASP A 280 -13.78 -3.78 19.53
N VAL A 281 -14.89 -3.68 18.80
CA VAL A 281 -15.30 -4.65 17.78
C VAL A 281 -14.26 -4.72 16.68
N PHE A 282 -13.83 -3.57 16.18
CA PHE A 282 -12.83 -3.51 15.10
C PHE A 282 -11.44 -3.90 15.58
N ALA A 283 -11.11 -3.65 16.85
CA ALA A 283 -9.87 -4.15 17.43
C ALA A 283 -9.83 -5.69 17.42
N ILE A 284 -10.92 -6.35 17.83
CA ILE A 284 -11.05 -7.82 17.80
C ILE A 284 -11.01 -8.36 16.37
N ALA A 285 -11.82 -7.78 15.47
CA ALA A 285 -11.82 -8.16 14.06
C ALA A 285 -10.42 -7.97 13.44
N GLY A 286 -9.69 -6.94 13.88
CA GLY A 286 -8.32 -6.68 13.48
C GLY A 286 -7.34 -7.73 13.98
N GLY A 287 -7.53 -8.23 15.20
CA GLY A 287 -6.76 -9.36 15.75
C GLY A 287 -6.95 -10.65 14.96
N ALA A 288 -8.17 -10.92 14.48
CA ALA A 288 -8.44 -12.03 13.58
C ALA A 288 -7.85 -11.79 12.18
N ALA A 289 -8.01 -10.58 11.64
CA ALA A 289 -7.49 -10.19 10.34
C ALA A 289 -5.96 -10.34 10.25
N VAL A 290 -5.22 -9.87 11.26
CA VAL A 290 -3.75 -9.94 11.29
C VAL A 290 -3.27 -11.39 11.37
N ALA A 291 -3.97 -12.25 12.13
CA ALA A 291 -3.66 -13.68 12.22
C ALA A 291 -3.89 -14.38 10.87
N GLY A 292 -4.98 -14.06 10.17
CA GLY A 292 -5.24 -14.60 8.83
C GLY A 292 -4.23 -14.12 7.78
N CYS A 293 -3.87 -12.84 7.81
CA CYS A 293 -2.81 -12.26 6.99
C CYS A 293 -1.45 -12.93 7.24
N ALA A 294 -1.10 -13.14 8.51
CA ALA A 294 0.12 -13.84 8.91
C ALA A 294 0.11 -15.32 8.47
N ALA A 295 -1.05 -15.98 8.48
CA ALA A 295 -1.20 -17.34 7.97
C ALA A 295 -0.79 -17.46 6.50
N HIS A 296 -1.13 -16.47 5.67
CA HIS A 296 -0.70 -16.46 4.27
C HIS A 296 0.80 -16.15 4.13
N MET A 297 1.31 -15.14 4.84
CA MET A 297 2.72 -14.75 4.74
C MET A 297 3.67 -15.82 5.27
N VAL A 298 3.52 -16.22 6.53
CA VAL A 298 4.34 -17.24 7.17
C VAL A 298 4.03 -18.62 6.61
N GLY A 299 2.77 -18.90 6.27
CA GLY A 299 2.39 -20.17 5.64
C GLY A 299 3.12 -20.41 4.34
N PHE A 300 3.07 -19.48 3.39
CA PHE A 300 3.81 -19.60 2.12
C PHE A 300 5.33 -19.60 2.33
N ALA A 301 5.84 -18.78 3.26
CA ALA A 301 7.27 -18.71 3.58
C ALA A 301 7.83 -20.06 4.02
N VAL A 302 7.08 -20.77 4.88
CA VAL A 302 7.52 -22.05 5.43
C VAL A 302 7.18 -23.20 4.48
N ALA A 303 6.01 -23.21 3.84
CA ALA A 303 5.62 -24.20 2.84
C ALA A 303 6.58 -24.25 1.63
N SER A 304 7.08 -23.09 1.21
CA SER A 304 8.00 -22.96 0.08
C SER A 304 9.48 -23.01 0.47
N PHE A 305 9.81 -23.26 1.75
CA PHE A 305 11.20 -23.21 2.26
C PHE A 305 12.14 -24.18 1.53
N ARG A 306 11.64 -25.35 1.10
CA ARG A 306 12.44 -26.33 0.34
C ARG A 306 12.91 -25.78 -1.02
N GLU A 307 12.16 -24.86 -1.60
CA GLU A 307 12.39 -24.32 -2.95
C GLU A 307 13.11 -22.97 -2.88
N ASN A 308 12.73 -22.11 -1.94
CA ASN A 308 13.20 -20.72 -1.86
C ASN A 308 14.18 -20.44 -0.71
N LYS A 309 14.37 -21.40 0.20
CA LYS A 309 15.26 -21.33 1.36
C LYS A 309 15.03 -20.05 2.18
N TRP A 310 16.09 -19.53 2.79
CA TRP A 310 16.06 -18.33 3.63
C TRP A 310 15.63 -17.06 2.89
N SER A 311 15.95 -16.94 1.60
CA SER A 311 15.54 -15.79 0.80
C SER A 311 14.02 -15.72 0.66
N GLY A 312 13.37 -16.85 0.32
CA GLY A 312 11.91 -16.96 0.30
C GLY A 312 11.26 -16.78 1.67
N LEU A 313 11.89 -17.32 2.71
CA LEU A 313 11.35 -17.22 4.07
C LEU A 313 11.25 -15.76 4.53
N VAL A 314 12.30 -14.97 4.30
CA VAL A 314 12.31 -13.54 4.66
C VAL A 314 11.43 -12.73 3.71
N SER A 315 11.52 -12.97 2.40
CA SER A 315 10.78 -12.17 1.39
C SER A 315 9.27 -12.38 1.47
N GLN A 316 8.79 -13.56 1.81
CA GLN A 316 7.37 -13.85 1.97
C GLN A 316 6.88 -13.63 3.40
N GLY A 317 7.67 -14.07 4.38
CA GLY A 317 7.29 -14.05 5.79
C GLY A 317 7.35 -12.65 6.40
N ILE A 318 8.33 -11.82 6.04
CA ILE A 318 8.45 -10.43 6.50
C ILE A 318 8.06 -9.44 5.40
N GLY A 319 8.25 -9.81 4.12
CA GLY A 319 7.87 -8.97 2.99
C GLY A 319 6.38 -9.12 2.64
N THR A 320 6.05 -9.91 1.63
CA THR A 320 4.67 -10.07 1.17
C THR A 320 4.43 -11.43 0.51
N SER A 321 3.23 -11.99 0.69
CA SER A 321 2.81 -13.18 -0.07
C SER A 321 2.36 -12.86 -1.50
N MET A 322 2.25 -11.58 -1.87
CA MET A 322 1.99 -11.16 -3.25
C MET A 322 3.02 -11.73 -4.24
N LEU A 323 4.22 -12.07 -3.76
CA LEU A 323 5.27 -12.75 -4.53
C LEU A 323 4.83 -14.13 -5.07
N GLN A 324 3.82 -14.76 -4.45
CA GLN A 324 3.27 -16.05 -4.90
C GLN A 324 2.15 -15.90 -5.94
N ILE A 325 1.70 -14.69 -6.32
CA ILE A 325 0.65 -14.49 -7.34
C ILE A 325 0.95 -15.24 -8.64
N PRO A 326 2.17 -15.13 -9.24
CA PRO A 326 2.46 -15.83 -10.49
C PRO A 326 2.29 -17.35 -10.39
N ASN A 327 2.55 -17.91 -9.22
CA ASN A 327 2.44 -19.34 -8.93
C ASN A 327 0.99 -19.75 -8.68
N ILE A 328 0.24 -18.95 -7.91
CA ILE A 328 -1.18 -19.17 -7.64
C ILE A 328 -1.99 -19.12 -8.95
N MET A 329 -1.66 -18.21 -9.86
CA MET A 329 -2.30 -18.14 -11.17
C MET A 329 -2.07 -19.40 -12.03
N LYS A 330 -0.93 -20.08 -11.86
CA LYS A 330 -0.62 -21.35 -12.55
C LYS A 330 -1.26 -22.54 -11.82
N ARG A 331 -1.27 -22.53 -10.50
CA ARG A 331 -1.73 -23.62 -9.61
C ARG A 331 -2.47 -23.03 -8.40
N PRO A 332 -3.78 -22.73 -8.49
CA PRO A 332 -4.52 -22.12 -7.39
C PRO A 332 -4.56 -22.96 -6.10
N ILE A 333 -4.38 -24.28 -6.23
CA ILE A 333 -4.40 -25.23 -5.10
C ILE A 333 -3.30 -24.97 -4.07
N ILE A 334 -2.22 -24.28 -4.46
CA ILE A 334 -1.13 -23.96 -3.54
C ILE A 334 -1.54 -23.01 -2.42
N MET A 335 -2.70 -22.35 -2.52
CA MET A 335 -3.21 -21.37 -1.55
C MET A 335 -4.16 -21.99 -0.51
N VAL A 336 -4.62 -23.22 -0.75
CA VAL A 336 -5.58 -23.91 0.13
C VAL A 336 -4.99 -24.19 1.52
N PRO A 337 -3.74 -24.67 1.66
CA PRO A 337 -3.12 -24.85 2.98
C PRO A 337 -3.13 -23.57 3.84
N GLU A 338 -2.88 -22.43 3.22
CA GLU A 338 -2.81 -21.11 3.85
C GLU A 338 -4.21 -20.61 4.23
N ILE A 339 -5.23 -20.88 3.42
CA ILE A 339 -6.62 -20.62 3.76
C ILE A 339 -7.03 -21.43 5.00
N ILE A 340 -6.67 -22.71 5.06
CA ILE A 340 -6.96 -23.54 6.24
C ILE A 340 -6.22 -23.01 7.47
N ALA A 341 -4.94 -22.65 7.32
CA ALA A 341 -4.17 -22.05 8.40
C ALA A 341 -4.77 -20.71 8.89
N SER A 342 -5.29 -19.89 7.98
CA SER A 342 -5.94 -18.61 8.32
C SER A 342 -7.22 -18.81 9.13
N ALA A 343 -8.02 -19.84 8.82
CA ALA A 343 -9.20 -20.19 9.57
C ALA A 343 -8.87 -20.62 11.01
N VAL A 344 -7.85 -21.47 11.17
CA VAL A 344 -7.39 -21.94 12.48
C VAL A 344 -6.75 -20.81 13.28
N ALA A 345 -5.89 -19.99 12.66
CA ALA A 345 -5.25 -18.86 13.31
C ALA A 345 -6.29 -17.80 13.74
N GLY A 346 -7.30 -17.54 12.90
CA GLY A 346 -8.40 -16.63 13.20
C GLY A 346 -9.26 -17.10 14.38
N LEU A 347 -9.60 -18.39 14.43
CA LEU A 347 -10.28 -19.01 15.58
C LEU A 347 -9.52 -18.74 16.88
N VAL A 348 -8.24 -19.10 16.90
CA VAL A 348 -7.41 -18.98 18.11
C VAL A 348 -7.20 -17.52 18.49
N ALA A 349 -7.06 -16.62 17.50
CA ALA A 349 -6.91 -15.19 17.77
C ALA A 349 -8.14 -14.60 18.48
N VAL A 350 -9.35 -14.99 18.08
CA VAL A 350 -10.57 -14.55 18.76
C VAL A 350 -10.68 -15.14 20.17
N LEU A 351 -10.35 -16.42 20.35
CA LEU A 351 -10.39 -17.09 21.66
C LEU A 351 -9.39 -16.49 22.66
N LEU A 352 -8.21 -16.09 22.20
CA LEU A 352 -7.21 -15.40 23.02
C LEU A 352 -7.51 -13.92 23.21
N GLY A 353 -8.54 -13.39 22.53
CA GLY A 353 -8.91 -11.98 22.60
C GLY A 353 -7.85 -11.05 22.01
N LEU A 354 -7.06 -11.53 21.04
CA LEU A 354 -6.07 -10.70 20.34
C LEU A 354 -6.76 -9.51 19.66
N ARG A 355 -6.12 -8.35 19.72
CA ARG A 355 -6.62 -7.11 19.15
C ARG A 355 -5.56 -6.48 18.27
N CYS A 356 -5.96 -5.85 17.17
CA CYS A 356 -5.06 -5.13 16.28
C CYS A 356 -5.64 -3.78 15.87
N ASN A 357 -4.77 -2.79 15.65
CA ASN A 357 -5.17 -1.47 15.21
C ASN A 357 -5.53 -1.39 13.70
N ALA A 358 -6.02 -0.23 13.28
CA ALA A 358 -6.43 0.03 11.90
C ALA A 358 -5.27 -0.10 10.88
N SER A 359 -4.02 0.13 11.28
CA SER A 359 -2.87 0.04 10.38
C SER A 359 -2.32 -1.37 10.25
N GLY A 360 -2.46 -2.21 11.29
CA GLY A 360 -1.84 -3.54 11.36
C GLY A 360 -2.74 -4.70 10.92
N GLY A 361 -4.05 -4.58 11.06
CA GLY A 361 -4.96 -5.73 10.84
C GLY A 361 -4.88 -6.35 9.44
N GLY A 362 -4.68 -5.55 8.41
CA GLY A 362 -4.55 -6.02 7.02
C GLY A 362 -3.12 -6.33 6.56
N MET A 363 -2.13 -6.26 7.45
CA MET A 363 -0.69 -6.34 7.11
C MET A 363 -0.03 -7.67 7.47
N GLY A 364 -0.61 -8.46 8.38
CA GLY A 364 0.01 -9.71 8.85
C GLY A 364 1.39 -9.47 9.46
N THR A 365 2.38 -10.27 9.05
CA THR A 365 3.78 -10.13 9.48
C THR A 365 4.59 -9.14 8.63
N SER A 366 3.96 -8.47 7.65
CA SER A 366 4.61 -7.53 6.74
C SER A 366 5.26 -6.37 7.47
N GLY A 367 6.58 -6.23 7.33
CA GLY A 367 7.38 -5.19 8.00
C GLY A 367 7.20 -5.16 9.51
N LEU A 368 6.72 -6.27 10.11
CA LEU A 368 6.29 -6.38 11.50
C LEU A 368 5.17 -5.41 11.92
N VAL A 369 4.51 -4.74 10.96
CA VAL A 369 3.50 -3.71 11.22
C VAL A 369 2.28 -4.31 11.92
N GLY A 370 1.82 -5.49 11.47
CA GLY A 370 0.72 -6.18 12.14
C GLY A 370 1.11 -6.69 13.53
N VAL A 371 2.36 -7.11 13.73
CA VAL A 371 2.87 -7.50 15.07
C VAL A 371 2.81 -6.30 16.01
N PHE A 372 3.37 -5.16 15.60
CA PHE A 372 3.35 -3.92 16.40
C PHE A 372 1.93 -3.41 16.63
N GLY A 373 1.09 -3.40 15.59
CA GLY A 373 -0.30 -2.99 15.73
C GLY A 373 -1.11 -3.90 16.64
N THR A 374 -0.72 -5.17 16.78
CA THR A 374 -1.32 -6.11 17.71
C THR A 374 -0.87 -5.84 19.14
N ILE A 375 0.42 -5.57 19.34
CA ILE A 375 0.99 -5.21 20.64
C ILE A 375 0.30 -3.96 21.18
N ASP A 376 0.26 -2.89 20.39
CA ASP A 376 -0.32 -1.61 20.81
C ASP A 376 -1.80 -1.73 21.19
N ALA A 377 -2.60 -2.35 20.31
CA ALA A 377 -4.04 -2.45 20.51
C ALA A 377 -4.41 -3.42 21.65
N SER A 378 -3.66 -4.51 21.82
CA SER A 378 -3.91 -5.48 22.88
C SER A 378 -3.48 -4.95 24.25
N MET A 379 -2.34 -4.24 24.32
CA MET A 379 -1.91 -3.58 25.55
C MET A 379 -2.87 -2.46 25.96
N ALA A 380 -3.33 -1.64 25.01
CA ALA A 380 -4.32 -0.59 25.26
C ALA A 380 -5.66 -1.16 25.76
N ALA A 381 -6.02 -2.38 25.36
CA ALA A 381 -7.20 -3.08 25.83
C ALA A 381 -7.01 -3.84 27.15
N GLY A 382 -5.83 -3.76 27.77
CA GLY A 382 -5.54 -4.40 29.06
C GLY A 382 -5.35 -5.92 29.02
N LEU A 383 -4.99 -6.50 27.86
CA LEU A 383 -4.60 -7.91 27.83
C LEU A 383 -3.31 -8.12 28.65
N GLU A 384 -3.29 -9.20 29.43
CA GLU A 384 -2.10 -9.61 30.17
C GLU A 384 -0.93 -9.88 29.20
N THR A 385 0.26 -9.36 29.53
CA THR A 385 1.45 -9.43 28.67
C THR A 385 1.79 -10.86 28.25
N TRP A 386 1.61 -11.84 29.13
CA TRP A 386 1.89 -13.23 28.81
C TRP A 386 0.91 -13.81 27.77
N LYS A 387 -0.39 -13.45 27.85
CA LYS A 387 -1.42 -13.84 26.86
C LYS A 387 -1.14 -13.19 25.51
N LEU A 388 -0.71 -11.93 25.51
CA LEU A 388 -0.33 -11.22 24.29
C LEU A 388 0.85 -11.89 23.59
N VAL A 389 1.94 -12.14 24.31
CA VAL A 389 3.14 -12.78 23.73
C VAL A 389 2.82 -14.18 23.22
N LEU A 390 2.09 -14.96 24.01
CA LEU A 390 1.62 -16.29 23.61
C LEU A 390 0.73 -16.21 22.37
N GLY A 391 -0.21 -15.27 22.34
CA GLY A 391 -1.12 -15.06 21.21
C GLY A 391 -0.38 -14.69 19.93
N ILE A 392 0.59 -13.77 20.00
CA ILE A 392 1.40 -13.38 18.84
C ILE A 392 2.20 -14.58 18.32
N ILE A 393 2.95 -15.25 19.19
CA ILE A 393 3.78 -16.39 18.79
C ILE A 393 2.90 -17.50 18.19
N LEU A 394 1.78 -17.81 18.84
CA LEU A 394 0.91 -18.90 18.42
C LEU A 394 0.16 -18.57 17.13
N CYS A 395 -0.49 -17.41 17.05
CA CYS A 395 -1.40 -17.07 15.94
C CYS A 395 -0.68 -16.50 14.72
N LEU A 396 0.45 -15.79 14.88
CA LEU A 396 1.16 -15.17 13.75
C LEU A 396 2.31 -16.04 13.23
N PHE A 397 2.84 -16.99 14.01
CA PHE A 397 4.00 -17.80 13.60
C PHE A 397 3.75 -19.30 13.68
N ILE A 398 3.42 -19.86 14.86
CA ILE A 398 3.36 -21.31 15.07
C ILE A 398 2.22 -21.96 14.28
N ILE A 399 0.98 -21.47 14.43
CA ILE A 399 -0.18 -22.02 13.71
C ILE A 399 -0.01 -21.83 12.20
N PRO A 400 0.33 -20.63 11.68
CA PRO A 400 0.69 -20.43 10.28
C PRO A 400 1.71 -21.42 9.75
N ALA A 401 2.84 -21.59 10.44
CA ALA A 401 3.93 -22.47 10.00
C ALA A 401 3.51 -23.95 10.06
N GLY A 402 2.96 -24.39 11.18
CA GLY A 402 2.62 -25.80 11.43
C GLY A 402 1.48 -26.30 10.57
N VAL A 403 0.38 -25.54 10.48
CA VAL A 403 -0.80 -25.94 9.70
C VAL A 403 -0.48 -25.89 8.20
N SER A 404 0.12 -24.80 7.72
CA SER A 404 0.41 -24.66 6.27
C SER A 404 1.43 -25.70 5.81
N LEU A 405 2.48 -25.98 6.59
CA LEU A 405 3.41 -27.07 6.30
C LEU A 405 2.73 -28.43 6.28
N GLY A 406 1.94 -28.74 7.32
CA GLY A 406 1.27 -30.03 7.44
C GLY A 406 0.35 -30.32 6.27
N PHE A 407 -0.48 -29.34 5.90
CA PHE A 407 -1.38 -29.47 4.75
C PHE A 407 -0.64 -29.43 3.40
N SER A 408 0.42 -28.61 3.26
CA SER A 408 1.25 -28.60 2.06
C SER A 408 1.94 -29.96 1.83
N GLU A 409 2.52 -30.58 2.87
CA GLU A 409 3.12 -31.91 2.75
C GLU A 409 2.07 -32.99 2.45
N LEU A 410 0.87 -32.88 3.04
CA LEU A 410 -0.24 -33.78 2.72
C LEU A 410 -0.64 -33.66 1.25
N PHE A 411 -0.74 -32.44 0.72
CA PHE A 411 -1.11 -32.18 -0.67
C PHE A 411 0.00 -32.62 -1.63
N ARG A 412 1.27 -32.51 -1.24
CA ARG A 412 2.42 -33.08 -1.97
C ARG A 412 2.33 -34.60 -2.03
N LYS A 413 1.94 -35.28 -0.94
CA LYS A 413 1.72 -36.75 -0.94
C LYS A 413 0.59 -37.18 -1.88
N PHE A 414 -0.46 -36.36 -2.01
CA PHE A 414 -1.54 -36.59 -2.97
C PHE A 414 -1.23 -36.11 -4.40
N ASN A 415 0.01 -35.70 -4.71
CA ASN A 415 0.42 -35.13 -6.00
C ASN A 415 -0.38 -33.90 -6.46
N LEU A 416 -1.04 -33.21 -5.52
CA LEU A 416 -1.79 -31.97 -5.77
C LEU A 416 -0.85 -30.76 -5.89
N ILE A 417 0.27 -30.77 -5.17
CA ILE A 417 1.35 -29.77 -5.22
C ILE A 417 2.64 -30.49 -5.59
N LYS A 418 3.36 -30.00 -6.61
CA LYS A 418 4.64 -30.56 -7.04
C LYS A 418 5.80 -29.67 -6.58
N PHE A 419 7.00 -30.27 -6.53
CA PHE A 419 8.21 -29.50 -6.27
C PHE A 419 8.44 -28.48 -7.40
N GLY A 420 8.64 -27.22 -7.03
CA GLY A 420 8.81 -26.11 -7.95
C GLY A 420 7.53 -25.30 -8.20
N ASP A 421 6.36 -25.78 -7.76
CA ASP A 421 5.10 -25.04 -7.91
C ASP A 421 5.05 -23.79 -7.01
N GLN A 422 5.90 -23.69 -5.98
CA GLN A 422 5.96 -22.55 -5.05
C GLN A 422 7.28 -21.77 -5.17
N LYS A 423 8.10 -22.08 -6.17
CA LYS A 423 9.40 -21.44 -6.38
C LYS A 423 9.22 -19.98 -6.80
N LEU A 424 9.94 -19.09 -6.15
CA LEU A 424 10.05 -17.68 -6.53
C LEU A 424 11.15 -17.52 -7.57
N ASP A 425 10.90 -16.63 -8.54
CA ASP A 425 11.87 -16.24 -9.57
C ASP A 425 12.70 -15.02 -9.14
#